data_AF-X0TR05-F1
#
_entry.id   AF-X0TR05-F1
#
_cell.length_a   1.000
_cell.length_b   1.000
_cell.length_c   1.000
_cell.angle_alpha   90.00
_cell.angle_beta   90.00
_cell.angle_gamma   90.00
#
_symmetry.space_group_name_H-M   'P 1'
#
loop_
_entity.id
_entity.type
_entity.pdbx_description
1 polymer ?
#
loop_
_entity_poly.entity_id
_entity_poly.type
_entity_poly.pdbx_seq_one_letter_code
_entity_poly.pdbx_strand_id
1 'polypeptide(L)'
;MSTGVIIKKNSYFDSVFLMQVAKGISNEPGIDQAVALMGTENNKTVLTKMGVKEKEIDSVSSNDVVIFIEGSKSQVNLVINNIDRWFTPKTTLLQARVHTLDEALTIQSKANLAVISVPGRYATKEARKAL
;
A
#
# COMPACT_ATOMS: atom_id res chain seq x y z
N MET A 1 6.91 -18.26 16.96
CA MET A 1 6.36 -17.10 16.23
C MET A 1 6.59 -15.85 17.06
N SER A 2 6.71 -14.70 16.41
CA SER A 2 7.02 -13.39 17.01
C SER A 2 6.11 -12.35 16.40
N THR A 3 5.71 -11.36 17.18
CA THR A 3 4.98 -10.18 16.71
C THR A 3 5.89 -8.95 16.76
N GLY A 4 5.55 -7.95 15.95
CA GLY A 4 6.22 -6.67 15.89
C GLY A 4 5.22 -5.55 15.62
N VAL A 5 5.39 -4.43 16.32
CA VAL A 5 4.55 -3.23 16.18
C VAL A 5 5.45 -2.05 15.89
N ILE A 6 5.12 -1.29 14.84
CA ILE A 6 5.85 -0.08 14.44
C ILE A 6 4.84 1.05 14.35
N ILE A 7 5.21 2.20 14.89
CA ILE A 7 4.38 3.40 14.85
C ILE A 7 5.15 4.48 14.09
N LYS A 8 4.64 4.86 12.91
CA LYS A 8 5.13 6.03 12.18
C LYS A 8 4.30 7.24 12.60
N LYS A 9 4.93 8.11 13.40
CA LYS A 9 4.29 9.34 13.89
C LYS A 9 4.07 10.35 12.78
N ASN A 10 2.96 11.07 12.85
CA ASN A 10 2.61 12.19 11.96
C ASN A 10 2.81 11.87 10.47
N SER A 11 2.36 10.69 10.07
CA SER A 11 2.55 10.14 8.73
C SER A 11 1.18 9.72 8.19
N TYR A 12 0.61 10.52 7.29
CA TYR A 12 -0.70 10.23 6.70
C TYR A 12 -0.53 9.58 5.33
N PHE A 13 -1.19 8.43 5.13
CA PHE A 13 -1.24 7.73 3.85
C PHE A 13 -2.68 7.33 3.53
N ASP A 14 -3.01 7.20 2.25
CA ASP A 14 -4.29 6.65 1.85
C ASP A 14 -4.39 5.14 2.18
N SER A 15 -5.62 4.64 2.31
CA SER A 15 -5.87 3.25 2.69
C SER A 15 -5.38 2.24 1.65
N VAL A 16 -5.38 2.60 0.36
CA VAL A 16 -4.93 1.71 -0.73
C VAL A 16 -3.43 1.52 -0.64
N PHE A 17 -2.68 2.58 -0.40
CA PHE A 17 -1.24 2.55 -0.19
C PHE A 17 -0.88 1.69 1.03
N LEU A 18 -1.56 1.88 2.16
CA LEU A 18 -1.35 1.05 3.35
C LEU A 18 -1.67 -0.43 3.10
N MET A 19 -2.73 -0.73 2.35
CA MET A 19 -3.04 -2.11 1.94
C MET A 19 -1.96 -2.70 1.04
N GLN A 20 -1.39 -1.92 0.12
CA GLN A 20 -0.28 -2.37 -0.73
C GLN A 20 0.99 -2.65 0.10
N VAL A 21 1.30 -1.78 1.06
CA VAL A 21 2.40 -1.97 2.01
C VAL A 21 2.21 -3.25 2.82
N ALA A 22 1.04 -3.43 3.44
CA ALA A 22 0.72 -4.62 4.23
C ALA A 22 0.84 -5.90 3.39
N LYS A 23 0.25 -5.91 2.18
CA LYS A 23 0.35 -7.05 1.24
C LYS A 23 1.79 -7.33 0.83
N GLY A 24 2.58 -6.29 0.58
CA GLY A 24 3.99 -6.43 0.25
C GLY A 24 4.77 -7.13 1.37
N ILE A 25 4.56 -6.70 2.62
CA ILE A 25 5.19 -7.30 3.79
C ILE A 25 4.71 -8.74 4.01
N SER A 26 3.42 -9.01 3.90
CA SER A 26 2.86 -10.36 4.07
C SER A 26 3.35 -11.37 3.03
N ASN A 27 3.85 -10.91 1.87
CA ASN A 27 4.41 -11.79 0.85
C ASN A 27 5.88 -12.17 1.11
N GLU A 28 6.54 -11.57 2.11
CA GLU A 28 7.91 -11.94 2.45
C GLU A 28 7.97 -13.33 3.09
N PRO A 29 8.91 -14.20 2.70
CA PRO A 29 9.04 -15.52 3.30
C PRO A 29 9.22 -15.46 4.81
N GLY A 30 8.37 -16.20 5.54
CA GLY A 30 8.42 -16.27 7.00
C GLY A 30 7.70 -15.12 7.71
N ILE A 31 6.87 -14.35 7.00
CA ILE A 31 5.81 -13.50 7.55
C ILE A 31 4.48 -14.24 7.39
N ASP A 32 3.71 -14.35 8.47
CA ASP A 32 2.40 -15.01 8.49
C ASP A 32 1.27 -14.01 8.19
N GLN A 33 1.36 -12.81 8.78
CA GLN A 33 0.43 -11.72 8.53
C GLN A 33 1.06 -10.35 8.77
N ALA A 34 0.60 -9.36 8.02
CA ALA A 34 0.94 -7.96 8.26
C ALA A 34 -0.26 -7.06 8.00
N VAL A 35 -0.39 -6.00 8.79
CA VAL A 35 -1.46 -5.02 8.71
C VAL A 35 -0.87 -3.63 8.89
N ALA A 36 -1.30 -2.67 8.07
CA ALA A 36 -0.93 -1.27 8.20
C ALA A 36 -2.22 -0.43 8.25
N LEU A 37 -2.41 0.33 9.33
CA LEU A 37 -3.62 1.09 9.60
C LEU A 37 -3.29 2.47 10.16
N MET A 38 -4.12 3.45 9.83
CA MET A 38 -4.13 4.73 10.54
C MET A 38 -4.59 4.51 11.99
N GLY A 39 -4.06 5.29 12.94
CA GLY A 39 -4.34 5.20 14.37
C GLY A 39 -5.70 5.74 14.82
N THR A 40 -6.76 5.51 14.04
CA THR A 40 -8.13 5.86 14.43
C THR A 40 -8.66 4.92 15.51
N GLU A 41 -9.64 5.37 16.31
CA GLU A 41 -10.22 4.55 17.39
C GLU A 41 -10.80 3.22 16.90
N ASN A 42 -11.44 3.22 15.71
CA ASN A 42 -11.94 2.00 15.10
C ASN A 42 -10.80 1.02 14.76
N ASN A 43 -9.68 1.53 14.22
CA ASN A 43 -8.53 0.71 13.86
C ASN A 43 -7.74 0.24 15.09
N LYS A 44 -7.69 1.01 16.18
CA LYS A 44 -7.12 0.56 17.46
C LYS A 44 -7.83 -0.70 17.97
N THR A 45 -9.15 -0.73 17.87
CA THR A 45 -9.96 -1.92 18.24
C THR A 45 -9.58 -3.14 17.38
N VAL A 46 -9.32 -2.93 16.09
CA VAL A 46 -8.84 -4.00 15.19
C VAL A 46 -7.47 -4.51 15.61
N LEU A 47 -6.53 -3.60 15.90
CA LEU A 47 -5.16 -3.94 16.33
C LEU A 47 -5.15 -4.74 17.65
N THR A 48 -5.98 -4.34 18.62
CA THR A 48 -6.11 -5.07 19.89
C THR A 48 -6.62 -6.50 19.67
N LYS A 49 -7.60 -6.70 18.78
CA LYS A 49 -8.10 -8.03 18.42
C LYS A 49 -7.03 -8.90 17.74
N MET A 50 -6.05 -8.28 17.09
CA MET A 50 -4.90 -8.96 16.47
C MET A 50 -3.76 -9.24 17.46
N GLY A 51 -3.93 -8.89 18.74
CA GLY A 51 -2.95 -9.17 19.79
C GLY A 51 -1.96 -8.03 20.07
N VAL A 52 -2.17 -6.84 19.50
CA VAL A 52 -1.42 -5.63 19.88
C VAL A 52 -1.87 -5.19 21.27
N LYS A 53 -0.92 -4.91 22.16
CA LYS A 53 -1.25 -4.45 23.51
C LYS A 53 -1.79 -3.04 23.47
N GLU A 54 -2.87 -2.77 24.18
CA GLU A 54 -3.48 -1.44 24.26
C GLU A 54 -2.46 -0.36 24.66
N LYS A 55 -1.58 -0.66 25.62
CA LYS A 55 -0.50 0.25 26.06
C LYS A 55 0.45 0.69 24.93
N GLU A 56 0.63 -0.13 23.90
CA GLU A 56 1.50 0.21 22.76
C GLU A 56 0.82 1.20 21.81
N ILE A 57 -0.51 1.21 21.77
CA ILE A 57 -1.32 2.02 20.83
C ILE A 57 -2.13 3.13 21.49
N ASP A 58 -2.09 3.25 22.81
CA ASP A 58 -2.83 4.25 23.59
C ASP A 58 -2.48 5.69 23.16
N SER A 59 -1.19 5.95 22.98
CA SER A 59 -0.67 7.27 22.54
C SER A 59 -0.74 7.51 21.03
N VAL A 60 -1.30 6.58 20.25
CA VAL A 60 -1.39 6.69 18.79
C VAL A 60 -2.58 7.58 18.44
N SER A 61 -2.34 8.55 17.55
CA SER A 61 -3.38 9.45 17.04
C SER A 61 -3.85 9.04 15.64
N SER A 62 -4.93 9.64 15.14
CA SER A 62 -5.41 9.44 13.78
C SER A 62 -4.44 9.91 12.69
N ASN A 63 -3.37 10.63 13.05
CA ASN A 63 -2.31 11.08 12.14
C ASN A 63 -1.10 10.13 12.11
N ASP A 64 -1.14 9.05 12.91
CA ASP A 64 -0.08 8.07 12.97
C ASP A 64 -0.47 6.82 12.18
N VAL A 65 0.52 6.13 11.62
CA VAL A 65 0.35 4.79 11.05
C VAL A 65 0.90 3.75 12.00
N VAL A 66 0.11 2.73 12.26
CA VAL A 66 0.51 1.54 13.02
C VAL A 66 0.64 0.37 12.08
N ILE A 67 1.76 -0.33 12.19
CA ILE A 67 2.07 -1.51 11.39
C ILE A 67 2.26 -2.67 12.35
N PHE A 68 1.42 -3.69 12.19
CA PHE A 68 1.51 -4.93 12.94
C PHE A 68 2.03 -6.03 12.00
N ILE A 69 2.97 -6.83 12.48
CA ILE A 69 3.60 -7.92 11.73
C ILE A 69 3.68 -9.13 12.64
N GLU A 70 3.31 -10.31 12.12
CA GLU A 70 3.52 -11.60 12.77
C GLU A 70 4.29 -12.53 11.84
N GLY A 71 5.24 -13.28 12.40
CA GLY A 71 6.01 -14.25 11.64
C GLY A 71 7.15 -14.89 12.42
N SER A 72 8.14 -15.37 11.69
CA SER A 72 9.41 -15.81 12.25
C SER A 72 10.20 -14.62 12.82
N LYS A 73 10.84 -14.82 13.98
CA LYS A 73 11.54 -13.74 14.71
C LYS A 73 12.59 -13.02 13.86
N SER A 74 13.36 -13.77 13.08
CA SER A 74 14.38 -13.20 12.19
C SER A 74 13.76 -12.30 11.12
N GLN A 75 12.67 -12.73 10.49
CA GLN A 75 12.03 -11.97 9.42
C GLN A 75 11.27 -10.76 9.93
N VAL A 76 10.57 -10.88 11.06
CA VAL A 76 9.92 -9.74 11.71
C VAL A 76 10.95 -8.65 12.01
N ASN A 77 12.11 -9.00 12.58
CA ASN A 77 13.18 -8.04 12.83
C ASN A 77 13.76 -7.44 11.54
N LEU A 78 13.93 -8.24 10.49
CA LEU A 78 14.41 -7.75 9.19
C LEU A 78 13.45 -6.74 8.56
N VAL A 79 12.14 -7.00 8.63
CA VAL A 79 11.11 -6.08 8.12
C VAL A 79 11.09 -4.80 8.94
N ILE A 80 11.13 -4.89 10.28
CA ILE A 80 11.17 -3.71 11.17
C ILE A 80 12.38 -2.83 10.85
N ASN A 81 13.56 -3.43 10.72
CA ASN A 81 14.80 -2.71 10.43
C ASN A 81 14.81 -2.03 9.06
N ASN A 82 13.97 -2.49 8.13
CA ASN A 82 13.89 -1.97 6.77
C ASN A 82 12.51 -1.36 6.47
N ILE A 83 11.77 -0.90 7.48
CA ILE A 83 10.36 -0.53 7.29
C ILE A 83 10.17 0.59 6.27
N ASP A 84 11.10 1.55 6.24
CA ASP A 84 11.01 2.72 5.35
C ASP A 84 11.09 2.36 3.86
N ARG A 85 11.68 1.21 3.50
CA ARG A 85 11.72 0.75 2.10
C ARG A 85 10.32 0.50 1.54
N TRP A 86 9.36 0.14 2.41
CA TRP A 86 8.00 -0.15 2.01
C TRP A 86 7.18 1.12 1.78
N PHE A 87 7.58 2.24 2.40
CA PHE A 87 6.93 3.54 2.25
C PHE A 87 7.56 4.40 1.15
N THR A 88 8.70 3.96 0.62
CA THR A 88 9.28 4.58 -0.57
C THR A 88 8.45 4.11 -1.76
N PRO A 89 7.80 5.02 -2.53
CA PRO A 89 7.16 4.62 -3.77
C PRO A 89 8.21 3.90 -4.58
N LYS A 90 7.98 2.62 -4.92
CA LYS A 90 8.73 2.02 -6.02
C LYS A 90 8.48 2.99 -7.16
N THR A 91 9.52 3.68 -7.62
CA THR A 91 9.47 4.36 -8.90
C THR A 91 9.17 3.23 -9.86
N THR A 92 7.88 3.02 -10.14
CA THR A 92 7.46 2.25 -11.30
C THR A 92 8.22 2.94 -12.39
N LEU A 93 9.28 2.29 -12.89
CA LEU A 93 10.08 2.75 -14.01
C LEU A 93 9.11 3.45 -14.92
N LEU A 94 9.24 4.77 -15.06
CA LEU A 94 8.31 5.63 -15.79
C LEU A 94 7.91 4.84 -17.02
N GLN A 95 6.71 4.25 -17.00
CA GLN A 95 6.17 3.62 -18.20
C GLN A 95 6.24 4.74 -19.21
N ALA A 96 6.93 4.49 -20.32
CA ALA A 96 7.29 5.51 -21.31
C ALA A 96 6.15 6.51 -21.42
N ARG A 97 6.44 7.78 -21.12
CA ARG A 97 5.40 8.82 -21.04
C ARG A 97 4.88 9.05 -22.45
N VAL A 98 3.84 8.31 -22.82
CA VAL A 98 3.15 8.42 -24.09
C VAL A 98 2.10 9.52 -24.00
N HIS A 99 1.94 10.25 -25.09
CA HIS A 99 0.99 11.36 -25.18
C HIS A 99 -0.31 10.96 -25.89
N THR A 100 -0.29 9.84 -26.62
CA THR A 100 -1.44 9.35 -27.38
C THR A 100 -1.67 7.86 -27.13
N LEU A 101 -2.92 7.42 -27.35
CA LEU A 101 -3.28 6.00 -27.29
C LEU A 101 -2.54 5.19 -28.37
N ASP A 102 -2.35 5.78 -29.56
CA ASP A 102 -1.65 5.12 -30.66
C ASP A 102 -0.19 4.82 -30.27
N GLU A 103 0.51 5.78 -29.67
CA GLU A 103 1.84 5.57 -29.10
C GLU A 103 1.83 4.46 -28.04
N ALA A 104 0.83 4.45 -27.14
CA ALA A 104 0.70 3.42 -26.11
C ALA A 104 0.54 2.01 -26.71
N LEU A 105 -0.24 1.86 -27.79
CA LEU A 105 -0.48 0.60 -28.48
C LEU A 105 0.75 0.10 -29.26
N THR A 106 1.66 0.99 -29.66
CA THR A 106 2.95 0.54 -30.23
C THR A 106 3.82 -0.17 -29.19
N ILE A 107 3.73 0.25 -27.93
CA ILE A 107 4.50 -0.32 -26.81
C ILE A 107 3.82 -1.57 -26.25
N GLN A 108 2.49 -1.54 -26.14
CA GLN A 108 1.68 -2.65 -25.62
C GLN A 108 0.55 -3.01 -26.59
N SER A 109 0.90 -3.72 -27.66
CA SER A 109 -0.03 -4.08 -28.73
C SER A 109 -1.09 -5.12 -28.34
N LYS A 110 -0.90 -5.81 -27.20
CA LYS A 110 -1.83 -6.84 -26.69
C LYS A 110 -2.79 -6.32 -25.61
N ALA A 111 -2.82 -5.01 -25.35
CA ALA A 111 -3.75 -4.43 -24.39
C ALA A 111 -5.21 -4.74 -24.82
N ASN A 112 -6.03 -5.16 -23.87
CA ASN A 112 -7.44 -5.51 -24.09
C ASN A 112 -8.40 -4.76 -23.15
N LEU A 113 -7.89 -3.78 -22.39
CA LEU A 113 -8.64 -2.94 -21.47
C LEU A 113 -8.09 -1.52 -21.52
N ALA A 114 -9.00 -0.53 -21.61
CA ALA A 114 -8.68 0.88 -21.50
C ALA A 114 -9.46 1.52 -20.34
N VAL A 115 -8.76 2.24 -19.46
CA VAL A 115 -9.37 3.03 -18.36
C VAL A 115 -9.23 4.51 -18.71
N ILE A 116 -10.36 5.19 -18.91
CA ILE A 116 -10.39 6.57 -19.42
C ILE A 116 -10.84 7.51 -18.29
N SER A 117 -9.95 8.41 -17.87
CA SER A 117 -10.18 9.38 -16.79
C SER A 117 -9.91 10.83 -17.24
N VAL A 118 -10.45 11.21 -18.40
CA VAL A 118 -10.38 12.58 -18.95
C VAL A 118 -11.68 13.34 -18.67
N PRO A 119 -11.71 14.69 -18.78
CA PRO A 119 -12.96 15.45 -18.63
C PRO A 119 -14.07 14.94 -19.55
N GLY A 120 -15.31 14.87 -19.04
CA GLY A 120 -16.42 14.17 -19.70
C GLY A 120 -16.66 14.56 -21.16
N ARG A 121 -16.46 15.84 -21.51
CA ARG A 121 -16.57 16.33 -22.90
C ARG A 121 -15.62 15.64 -23.91
N TYR A 122 -14.53 15.02 -23.43
CA TYR A 122 -13.56 14.31 -24.26
C TYR A 122 -13.68 12.79 -24.15
N ALA A 123 -14.35 12.27 -23.11
CA ALA A 123 -14.41 10.84 -22.81
C ALA A 123 -14.96 10.02 -23.97
N THR A 124 -16.05 10.49 -24.62
CA THR A 124 -16.64 9.81 -25.79
C THR A 124 -15.65 9.68 -26.96
N LYS A 125 -14.82 10.71 -27.20
CA LYS A 125 -13.84 10.70 -28.29
C LYS A 125 -12.73 9.69 -27.99
N GLU A 126 -12.20 9.69 -26.77
CA GLU A 126 -11.12 8.76 -26.39
C GLU A 126 -11.62 7.32 -26.28
N ALA A 127 -12.85 7.10 -25.81
CA ALA A 127 -13.47 5.77 -25.77
C ALA A 127 -13.64 5.15 -27.16
N ARG A 128 -14.02 5.96 -28.15
CA ARG A 128 -14.12 5.50 -29.55
C ARG A 128 -12.78 5.15 -30.18
N LYS A 129 -11.67 5.73 -29.72
CA LYS A 129 -10.33 5.35 -30.19
C LYS A 129 -9.84 4.04 -29.57
N ALA A 130 -10.34 3.70 -28.38
CA ALA A 130 -9.93 2.54 -27.62
C ALA A 130 -10.72 1.26 -27.93
N LEU A 131 -11.81 1.38 -28.69
CA LEU A 131 -12.61 0.28 -29.22
C LEU A 131 -12.19 -0.03 -30.66
#